data_AF-A0A7C8MUP9-F1
#
_entry.id   AF-A0A7C8MUP9-F1
#
_cell.length_a   1.000
_cell.length_b   1.000
_cell.length_c   1.000
_cell.angle_alpha   90.00
_cell.angle_beta   90.00
_cell.angle_gamma   90.00
#
_symmetry.space_group_name_H-M   'P 1'
#
loop_
_entity.id
_entity.type
_entity.pdbx_description
1 polymer ?
#
loop_
_entity_poly.entity_id
_entity_poly.type
_entity_poly.pdbx_seq_one_letter_code
_entity_poly.pdbx_strand_id
1 'polypeptide(L)'
;MASRGLQRLRWYCQACEKQCRDANGFRCHTMSEPHVRQMHTLIDNPRAATEQFSRDFLSDFIRLLRTSHGEKYVNANRFYSGEYIKDKQHVHMNATKWPSLTEFVKFLGREGICLVKEEEKDGLCIAWKDTSLQAEQRRQEIQQAEDRDTHDSDENRILRKMEQRAKAEAAARAEKAKSRTDLHISQRNPENSFDEQPDPNDERTTPQLSIKFNLKPKVSPKDIKRQVSNRNILKRAPKTPSVEIYTTRTGETA
;
A
#
# COMPACT_ATOMS: atom_id res chain seq x y z
N MET A 1 -1.71 -25.97 38.19
CA MET A 1 -3.16 -25.64 38.13
C MET A 1 -3.53 -25.38 36.68
N ALA A 2 -4.35 -26.23 36.08
CA ALA A 2 -4.72 -26.14 34.66
C ALA A 2 -5.42 -24.81 34.36
N SER A 3 -4.83 -24.03 33.46
CA SER A 3 -5.36 -22.75 32.99
C SER A 3 -6.62 -22.98 32.19
N ARG A 4 -7.79 -22.78 32.83
CA ARG A 4 -9.05 -22.53 32.13
C ARG A 4 -8.78 -21.43 31.09
N GLY A 5 -9.31 -21.60 29.87
CA GLY A 5 -8.98 -20.84 28.66
C GLY A 5 -8.90 -19.32 28.84
N LEU A 6 -8.28 -18.65 27.86
CA LEU A 6 -7.97 -17.21 27.89
C LEU A 6 -9.15 -16.40 28.44
N GLN A 7 -8.99 -15.90 29.68
CA GLN A 7 -10.01 -15.11 30.35
C GLN A 7 -10.14 -13.75 29.64
N ARG A 8 -11.29 -13.09 29.79
CA ARG A 8 -11.51 -11.75 29.19
C ARG A 8 -10.41 -10.79 29.67
N LEU A 9 -9.71 -10.19 28.72
CA LEU A 9 -8.59 -9.27 28.96
C LEU A 9 -8.99 -7.91 29.53
N ARG A 10 -10.31 -7.68 29.67
CA ARG A 10 -10.85 -6.50 30.34
C ARG A 10 -10.27 -6.28 31.75
N TRP A 11 -9.82 -7.34 32.41
CA TRP A 11 -9.28 -7.30 33.78
C TRP A 11 -7.76 -7.57 33.83
N TYR A 12 -7.03 -7.22 32.78
CA TYR A 12 -5.56 -7.31 32.74
C TYR A 12 -4.92 -5.97 33.12
N CYS A 13 -3.88 -6.01 33.95
CA CYS A 13 -3.06 -4.84 34.26
C CYS A 13 -1.73 -4.93 33.52
N GLN A 14 -1.46 -3.98 32.61
CA GLN A 14 -0.20 -3.93 31.86
C GLN A 14 0.99 -3.59 32.76
N ALA A 15 0.83 -2.64 33.69
CA ALA A 15 1.93 -2.20 34.55
C ALA A 15 2.49 -3.31 35.44
N CYS A 16 1.62 -4.23 35.89
CA CYS A 16 2.00 -5.34 36.75
C CYS A 16 2.00 -6.70 36.02
N GLU A 17 1.78 -6.69 34.71
CA GLU A 17 1.64 -7.88 33.84
C GLU A 17 0.71 -8.97 34.42
N LYS A 18 -0.37 -8.54 35.09
CA LYS A 18 -1.22 -9.40 35.92
C LYS A 18 -2.63 -9.49 35.37
N GLN A 19 -3.05 -10.72 35.04
CA GLN A 19 -4.43 -11.04 34.73
C GLN A 19 -5.25 -11.23 36.01
N CYS A 20 -6.27 -10.40 36.21
CA CYS A 20 -7.28 -10.58 37.25
C CYS A 20 -8.47 -11.40 36.73
N ARG A 21 -9.12 -12.15 37.63
CA ARG A 21 -10.18 -13.11 37.27
C ARG A 21 -11.54 -12.46 37.03
N ASP A 22 -11.81 -11.36 37.71
CA ASP A 22 -13.11 -10.69 37.76
C ASP A 22 -12.94 -9.18 38.03
N ALA A 23 -14.05 -8.44 37.93
CA ALA A 23 -14.06 -7.00 38.13
C ALA A 23 -13.65 -6.61 39.56
N ASN A 24 -14.02 -7.42 40.56
CA ASN A 24 -13.64 -7.15 41.95
C ASN A 24 -12.15 -7.38 42.18
N GLY A 25 -11.58 -8.48 41.68
CA GLY A 25 -10.15 -8.75 41.75
C GLY A 25 -9.30 -7.66 41.08
N PHE A 26 -9.77 -7.11 39.96
CA PHE A 26 -9.08 -5.99 39.32
C PHE A 26 -9.10 -4.71 40.17
N ARG A 27 -10.24 -4.36 40.78
CA ARG A 27 -10.32 -3.20 41.69
C ARG A 27 -9.42 -3.36 42.91
N CYS A 28 -9.42 -4.53 43.54
CA CYS A 28 -8.53 -4.80 44.66
C CYS A 28 -7.05 -4.73 44.25
N HIS A 29 -6.72 -5.20 43.04
CA HIS A 29 -5.36 -5.08 42.51
C HIS A 29 -4.95 -3.63 42.28
N THR A 30 -5.79 -2.79 41.66
CA THR A 30 -5.46 -1.38 41.42
C THR A 30 -5.30 -0.58 42.71
N MET A 31 -5.97 -1.00 43.79
CA MET A 31 -5.83 -0.37 45.12
C MET A 31 -4.68 -0.98 45.94
N SER A 32 -4.06 -2.06 45.48
CA SER A 32 -3.01 -2.75 46.22
C SER A 32 -1.69 -2.00 46.16
N GLU A 33 -0.95 -1.98 47.27
CA GLU A 33 0.37 -1.38 47.36
C GLU A 33 1.35 -1.79 46.24
N PRO A 34 1.48 -3.07 45.83
CA PRO A 34 2.42 -3.42 44.75
C PRO A 34 2.07 -2.74 43.42
N HIS A 35 0.79 -2.57 43.12
CA HIS A 35 0.37 -1.84 41.92
C HIS A 35 0.75 -0.36 42.01
N VAL A 36 0.49 0.27 43.17
CA VAL A 36 0.80 1.69 43.41
C VAL A 36 2.31 1.94 43.30
N ARG A 37 3.15 1.08 43.89
CA ARG A 37 4.61 1.18 43.77
C ARG A 37 5.08 1.12 42.32
N GLN A 38 4.52 0.20 41.53
CA GLN A 38 4.87 0.07 40.12
C GLN A 38 4.37 1.26 39.29
N MET A 39 3.20 1.80 39.64
CA MET A 39 2.69 3.03 39.03
C MET A 39 3.57 4.23 39.31
N HIS A 40 4.12 4.38 40.51
CA HIS A 40 5.07 5.47 40.80
C HIS A 40 6.27 5.46 39.84
N THR A 41 6.83 4.28 39.54
CA THR A 41 7.93 4.16 38.57
C THR A 41 7.52 4.61 37.16
N LEU A 42 6.28 4.33 36.75
CA LEU A 42 5.75 4.73 35.45
C LEU A 42 5.36 6.22 35.42
N ILE A 43 4.93 6.79 36.55
CA ILE A 43 4.55 8.20 36.70
C ILE A 43 5.78 9.12 36.60
N ASP A 44 6.94 8.68 37.06
CA ASP A 44 8.17 9.46 36.97
C ASP A 44 8.54 9.80 35.51
N ASN A 45 8.29 8.86 34.57
CA ASN A 45 8.57 9.05 33.14
C ASN A 45 7.53 8.35 32.24
N PRO A 46 6.31 8.90 32.11
CA PRO A 46 5.22 8.24 31.41
C PRO A 46 5.48 8.12 29.90
N ARG A 47 6.17 9.09 29.31
CA ARG A 47 6.52 9.07 27.88
C ARG A 47 7.48 7.93 27.54
N ALA A 48 8.52 7.73 28.35
CA ALA A 48 9.49 6.67 28.14
C ALA A 48 8.84 5.28 28.31
N ALA A 49 7.96 5.13 29.30
CA ALA A 49 7.20 3.90 29.50
C ALA A 49 6.28 3.57 28.30
N THR A 50 5.49 4.54 27.82
CA THR A 50 4.63 4.34 26.64
C THR A 50 5.45 4.03 25.40
N GLU A 51 6.62 4.66 25.23
CA GLU A 51 7.51 4.38 24.11
C GLU A 51 8.07 2.95 24.18
N GLN A 52 8.48 2.51 25.36
CA GLN A 52 8.95 1.14 25.57
C GLN A 52 7.85 0.11 25.22
N PHE A 53 6.65 0.29 25.77
CA PHE A 53 5.51 -0.57 25.43
C PHE A 53 5.19 -0.55 23.93
N SER A 54 5.35 0.59 23.27
CA SER A 54 5.13 0.70 21.82
C SER A 54 6.21 -0.02 21.01
N ARG A 55 7.47 0.00 21.46
CA ARG A 55 8.57 -0.74 20.83
C ARG A 55 8.37 -2.25 20.99
N ASP A 56 8.03 -2.68 22.19
CA ASP A 56 7.80 -4.10 22.51
C ASP A 56 6.61 -4.61 21.69
N PHE A 57 5.49 -3.86 21.69
CA PHE A 57 4.31 -4.15 20.86
C PHE A 57 4.65 -4.31 19.38
N LEU A 58 5.40 -3.36 18.80
CA LEU A 58 5.76 -3.39 17.38
C LEU A 58 6.64 -4.61 17.05
N SER A 59 7.62 -4.89 17.90
CA SER A 59 8.56 -5.99 17.69
C SER A 59 7.84 -7.35 17.73
N ASP A 60 6.97 -7.56 18.70
CA ASP A 60 6.17 -8.78 18.84
C ASP A 60 5.13 -8.91 17.72
N PHE A 61 4.46 -7.82 17.37
CA PHE A 61 3.48 -7.82 16.28
C PHE A 61 4.11 -8.26 14.96
N ILE A 62 5.29 -7.72 14.63
CA ILE A 62 6.02 -8.10 13.42
C ILE A 62 6.52 -9.56 13.52
N ARG A 63 7.06 -9.97 14.66
CA ARG A 63 7.54 -11.35 14.90
C ARG A 63 6.42 -12.38 14.66
N LEU A 64 5.22 -12.10 15.17
CA LEU A 64 4.04 -12.94 14.95
C LEU A 64 3.59 -12.93 13.49
N LEU A 65 3.50 -11.75 12.88
CA LEU A 65 3.08 -11.62 11.48
C LEU A 65 4.00 -12.38 10.53
N ARG A 66 5.31 -12.37 10.81
CA ARG A 66 6.32 -13.17 10.09
C ARG A 66 6.11 -14.67 10.24
N THR A 67 5.70 -15.11 11.43
CA THR A 67 5.58 -16.54 11.75
C THR A 67 4.27 -17.14 11.26
N SER A 68 3.16 -16.39 11.31
CA SER A 68 1.82 -16.94 11.02
C SER A 68 1.36 -16.79 9.57
N HIS A 69 1.62 -15.64 8.95
CA HIS A 69 1.03 -15.29 7.65
C HIS A 69 2.08 -14.92 6.58
N GLY A 70 3.23 -14.39 6.99
CA GLY A 70 4.28 -13.94 6.08
C GLY A 70 3.76 -12.87 5.12
N GLU A 71 3.90 -13.10 3.81
CA GLU A 71 3.54 -12.15 2.75
C GLU A 71 2.04 -12.17 2.36
N LYS A 72 1.22 -13.03 2.99
CA LYS A 72 -0.22 -13.09 2.67
C LYS A 72 -0.96 -11.92 3.30
N TYR A 73 -1.90 -11.33 2.55
CA TYR A 73 -2.80 -10.31 3.07
C TYR A 73 -3.77 -10.93 4.09
N VAL A 74 -3.81 -10.35 5.28
CA VAL A 74 -4.70 -10.74 6.36
C VAL A 74 -5.37 -9.52 6.96
N ASN A 75 -6.65 -9.66 7.31
CA ASN A 75 -7.40 -8.63 8.02
C ASN A 75 -6.75 -8.31 9.38
N ALA A 76 -6.41 -7.04 9.60
CA ALA A 76 -5.72 -6.58 10.80
C ALA A 76 -6.50 -6.90 12.09
N ASN A 77 -7.83 -6.72 12.10
CA ASN A 77 -8.67 -6.99 13.28
C ASN A 77 -8.68 -8.47 13.63
N ARG A 78 -8.76 -9.34 12.62
CA ARG A 78 -8.73 -10.78 12.78
C ARG A 78 -7.37 -11.25 13.28
N PHE A 79 -6.29 -10.72 12.71
CA PHE A 79 -4.93 -11.02 13.16
C PHE A 79 -4.70 -10.59 14.61
N TYR A 80 -5.06 -9.34 14.95
CA TYR A 80 -4.88 -8.82 16.30
C TYR A 80 -5.68 -9.61 17.34
N SER A 81 -6.98 -9.84 17.10
CA SER A 81 -7.85 -10.53 18.06
C SER A 81 -7.62 -12.04 18.12
N GLY A 82 -7.30 -12.64 16.97
CA GLY A 82 -7.23 -14.09 16.80
C GLY A 82 -5.85 -14.68 16.98
N GLU A 83 -4.77 -13.89 16.83
CA GLU A 83 -3.40 -14.41 16.92
C GLU A 83 -2.61 -13.66 17.98
N TYR A 84 -2.54 -12.33 17.88
CA TYR A 84 -1.73 -11.52 18.77
C TYR A 84 -2.20 -11.61 20.23
N ILE A 85 -3.51 -11.49 20.45
CA ILE A 85 -4.13 -11.48 21.77
C ILE A 85 -4.11 -12.86 22.48
N LYS A 86 -3.77 -13.96 21.78
CA LYS A 86 -3.78 -15.30 22.37
C LYS A 86 -2.79 -15.44 23.53
N ASP A 87 -1.65 -14.78 23.43
CA ASP A 87 -0.61 -14.82 24.45
C ASP A 87 -0.80 -13.69 25.45
N LYS A 88 -0.76 -14.05 26.74
CA LYS A 88 -1.01 -13.13 27.86
C LYS A 88 0.17 -12.21 28.18
N GLN A 89 1.34 -12.53 27.63
CA GLN A 89 2.58 -11.78 27.87
C GLN A 89 2.76 -10.64 26.87
N HIS A 90 1.97 -10.62 25.79
CA HIS A 90 2.06 -9.55 24.81
C HIS A 90 1.44 -8.26 25.34
N VAL A 91 2.10 -7.15 25.04
CA VAL A 91 1.61 -5.80 25.34
C VAL A 91 0.30 -5.58 24.59
N HIS A 92 -0.74 -5.10 25.27
CA HIS A 92 -2.00 -4.77 24.60
C HIS A 92 -1.97 -3.38 23.95
N MET A 93 -2.75 -3.19 22.89
CA MET A 93 -2.85 -1.92 22.15
C MET A 93 -3.08 -0.71 23.07
N ASN A 94 -3.91 -0.85 24.10
CA ASN A 94 -4.26 0.23 25.03
C ASN A 94 -3.04 0.83 25.77
N ALA A 95 -1.92 0.12 25.84
CA ALA A 95 -0.70 0.59 26.51
C ALA A 95 0.26 1.32 25.56
N THR A 96 -0.04 1.35 24.26
CA THR A 96 0.82 1.92 23.24
C THR A 96 0.46 3.36 22.93
N LYS A 97 1.31 4.05 22.14
CA LYS A 97 1.04 5.39 21.63
C LYS A 97 -0.11 5.47 20.62
N TRP A 98 -0.62 4.33 20.13
CA TRP A 98 -1.66 4.29 19.11
C TRP A 98 -3.04 4.03 19.75
N PRO A 99 -4.01 4.97 19.61
CA PRO A 99 -5.34 4.82 20.22
C PRO A 99 -6.22 3.78 19.50
N SER A 100 -5.90 3.43 18.24
CA SER A 100 -6.67 2.45 17.47
C SER A 100 -5.78 1.57 16.60
N LEU A 101 -6.22 0.35 16.34
CA LEU A 101 -5.52 -0.57 15.44
C LEU A 101 -5.36 0.03 14.04
N THR A 102 -6.37 0.75 13.56
CA THR A 102 -6.33 1.46 12.28
C THR A 102 -5.17 2.46 12.20
N GLU A 103 -4.94 3.23 13.27
CA GLU A 103 -3.83 4.18 13.31
C GLU A 103 -2.47 3.48 13.34
N PHE A 104 -2.37 2.38 14.09
CA PHE A 104 -1.18 1.53 14.09
C PHE A 104 -0.90 0.95 12.70
N VAL A 105 -1.91 0.46 11.98
CA VAL A 105 -1.76 -0.04 10.61
C VAL A 105 -1.33 1.06 9.65
N LYS A 106 -1.90 2.27 9.77
CA LYS A 106 -1.44 3.44 9.01
C LYS A 106 0.01 3.80 9.32
N PHE A 107 0.44 3.65 10.58
CA PHE A 107 1.84 3.81 10.97
C PHE A 107 2.74 2.78 10.27
N LEU A 108 2.35 1.50 10.26
CA LEU A 108 3.11 0.45 9.55
C LEU A 108 3.24 0.70 8.06
N GLY A 109 2.19 1.24 7.43
CA GLY A 109 2.23 1.65 6.01
C GLY A 109 3.15 2.84 5.75
N ARG A 110 3.23 3.80 6.69
CA ARG A 110 4.16 4.96 6.60
C ARG A 110 5.62 4.56 6.75
N GLU A 111 5.92 3.65 7.68
CA GLU A 111 7.26 3.10 7.88
C GLU A 111 7.67 2.12 6.76
N GLY A 112 6.73 1.66 5.94
CA GLY A 112 6.98 0.74 4.83
C GLY A 112 7.31 -0.70 5.27
N ILE A 113 7.06 -1.05 6.53
CA ILE A 113 7.31 -2.39 7.10
C ILE A 113 6.26 -3.39 6.62
N CYS A 114 5.01 -2.94 6.46
CA CYS A 114 3.90 -3.78 6.01
C CYS A 114 3.21 -3.13 4.82
N LEU A 115 2.75 -3.97 3.89
CA LEU A 115 1.85 -3.57 2.83
C LEU A 115 0.45 -3.47 3.39
N VAL A 116 -0.17 -2.29 3.25
CA VAL A 116 -1.52 -2.02 3.74
C VAL A 116 -2.43 -1.90 2.53
N LYS A 117 -3.53 -2.67 2.54
CA LYS A 117 -4.59 -2.61 1.55
C LYS A 117 -5.92 -2.37 2.28
N GLU A 118 -6.70 -1.42 1.78
CA GLU A 118 -8.05 -1.18 2.30
C GLU A 118 -9.05 -1.99 1.47
N GLU A 119 -9.84 -2.84 2.12
CA GLU A 119 -10.93 -3.58 1.49
C GLU A 119 -12.28 -3.11 2.01
N GLU A 120 -13.24 -2.91 1.10
CA GLU A 120 -14.54 -2.27 1.36
C GLU A 120 -15.41 -3.02 2.38
N LYS A 121 -15.20 -4.34 2.51
CA LYS A 121 -16.08 -5.22 3.29
C LYS A 121 -15.49 -5.66 4.64
N ASP A 122 -14.18 -5.90 4.68
CA ASP A 122 -13.49 -6.49 5.83
C ASP A 122 -12.56 -5.48 6.54
N GLY A 123 -12.39 -4.27 6.01
CA GLY A 123 -11.55 -3.23 6.60
C GLY A 123 -10.09 -3.30 6.14
N LEU A 124 -9.15 -2.95 7.03
CA LEU A 124 -7.72 -2.86 6.70
C LEU A 124 -7.06 -4.24 6.70
N CYS A 125 -6.50 -4.61 5.57
CA CYS A 125 -5.67 -5.80 5.39
C CYS A 125 -4.18 -5.42 5.42
N ILE A 126 -3.40 -6.25 6.11
CA ILE A 126 -1.95 -6.12 6.25
C ILE A 126 -1.25 -7.34 5.70
N ALA A 127 -0.11 -7.15 5.05
CA ALA A 127 0.82 -8.19 4.68
C ALA A 127 2.23 -7.76 5.11
N TRP A 128 3.02 -8.69 5.66
CA TRP A 128 4.41 -8.37 6.00
C TRP A 128 5.22 -8.20 4.71
N LYS A 129 6.03 -7.14 4.65
CA LYS A 129 7.00 -6.95 3.59
C LYS A 129 8.35 -7.49 4.07
N ASP A 130 8.82 -8.57 3.47
CA ASP A 130 10.18 -9.04 3.75
C ASP A 130 11.18 -7.95 3.32
N THR A 131 11.92 -7.38 4.26
CA THR A 131 12.93 -6.34 4.00
C THR A 131 14.35 -6.89 4.24
N SER A 132 14.49 -8.22 4.38
CA SER A 132 15.81 -8.84 4.53
C SER A 132 16.60 -8.76 3.21
N LEU A 133 17.90 -8.50 3.30
CA LEU A 133 18.82 -8.44 2.15
C LEU A 133 18.73 -9.69 1.27
N GLN A 134 18.50 -10.87 1.86
CA GLN A 134 18.33 -12.11 1.11
C GLN A 134 17.04 -12.15 0.27
N ALA A 135 15.94 -11.57 0.77
CA ALA A 135 14.70 -11.48 0.03
C ALA A 135 14.76 -10.42 -1.09
N GLU A 136 15.50 -9.33 -0.85
CA GLU A 136 15.82 -8.36 -1.90
C GLU A 136 16.73 -8.96 -2.97
N GLN A 137 17.79 -9.69 -2.59
CA GLN A 137 18.66 -10.38 -3.53
C GLN A 137 17.91 -11.39 -4.39
N ARG A 138 17.07 -12.25 -3.81
CA ARG A 138 16.24 -13.17 -4.60
C ARG A 138 15.31 -12.44 -5.56
N ARG A 139 14.70 -11.34 -5.13
CA ARG A 139 13.84 -10.52 -6.01
C ARG A 139 14.63 -9.86 -7.12
N GLN A 140 15.83 -9.34 -6.83
CA GLN A 140 16.73 -8.77 -7.82
C GLN A 140 17.25 -9.83 -8.79
N GLU A 141 17.57 -11.03 -8.32
CA GLU A 141 18.01 -12.15 -9.16
C GLU A 141 16.90 -12.61 -10.11
N ILE A 142 15.66 -12.72 -9.61
CA ILE A 142 14.48 -13.03 -10.44
C ILE A 142 14.26 -11.92 -11.45
N GLN A 143 14.27 -10.65 -11.03
CA GLN A 143 14.10 -9.52 -11.93
C GLN A 143 15.20 -9.46 -13.00
N GLN A 144 16.46 -9.68 -12.61
CA GLN A 144 17.57 -9.76 -13.56
C GLN A 144 17.49 -10.98 -14.47
N ALA A 145 16.89 -12.09 -14.02
CA ALA A 145 16.63 -13.25 -14.87
C ALA A 145 15.51 -12.93 -15.89
N GLU A 146 14.40 -12.34 -15.46
CA GLU A 146 13.30 -11.90 -16.34
C GLU A 146 13.78 -10.84 -17.35
N ASP A 147 14.60 -9.88 -16.93
CA ASP A 147 15.20 -8.88 -17.81
C ASP A 147 16.18 -9.52 -18.81
N ARG A 148 16.93 -10.54 -18.39
CA ARG A 148 17.81 -11.31 -19.28
C ARG A 148 17.00 -12.13 -20.29
N ASP A 149 15.96 -12.83 -19.85
CA ASP A 149 15.12 -13.66 -20.71
C ASP A 149 14.32 -12.82 -21.71
N THR A 150 13.81 -11.66 -21.28
CA THR A 150 13.13 -10.71 -22.18
C THR A 150 14.12 -10.10 -23.18
N HIS A 151 15.32 -9.74 -22.75
CA HIS A 151 16.35 -9.21 -23.63
C HIS A 151 16.90 -10.27 -24.61
N ASP A 152 17.03 -11.53 -24.20
CA ASP A 152 17.49 -12.65 -25.04
C ASP A 152 16.35 -13.31 -25.84
N SER A 153 15.11 -12.86 -25.66
CA SER A 153 13.99 -13.26 -26.50
C SER A 153 14.31 -13.06 -27.98
N ASP A 154 14.02 -14.08 -28.80
CA ASP A 154 14.34 -14.12 -30.22
C ASP A 154 13.86 -12.87 -30.97
N GLU A 155 12.72 -12.31 -30.57
CA GLU A 155 12.16 -11.06 -31.10
C GLU A 155 13.12 -9.87 -30.92
N ASN A 156 13.66 -9.68 -29.71
CA ASN A 156 14.61 -8.61 -29.43
C ASN A 156 15.94 -8.80 -30.16
N ARG A 157 16.36 -10.05 -30.38
CA ARG A 157 17.55 -10.37 -31.18
C ARG A 157 17.36 -10.05 -32.65
N ILE A 158 16.17 -10.30 -33.20
CA ILE A 158 15.83 -9.97 -34.59
C ILE A 158 15.71 -8.46 -34.77
N LEU A 159 15.03 -7.74 -33.87
CA LEU A 159 14.94 -6.28 -33.91
C LEU A 159 16.32 -5.62 -33.90
N ARG A 160 17.23 -6.07 -33.03
CA ARG A 160 18.62 -5.55 -32.97
C ARG A 160 19.37 -5.73 -34.29
N LYS A 161 19.22 -6.89 -34.94
CA LYS A 161 19.84 -7.15 -36.24
C LYS A 161 19.27 -6.23 -37.32
N MET A 162 17.96 -5.99 -37.32
CA MET A 162 17.33 -5.06 -38.26
C MET A 162 17.80 -3.62 -38.03
N GLU A 163 17.88 -3.18 -36.77
CA GLU A 163 18.32 -1.84 -36.41
C GLU A 163 19.80 -1.59 -36.75
N GLN A 164 20.67 -2.59 -36.55
CA GLN A 164 22.07 -2.53 -36.98
C GLN A 164 22.20 -2.41 -38.50
N ARG A 165 21.41 -3.17 -39.26
CA ARG A 165 21.40 -3.05 -40.73
C ARG A 165 20.95 -1.67 -41.19
N ALA A 166 19.85 -1.15 -40.60
CA ALA A 166 19.35 0.18 -40.91
C ALA A 166 20.35 1.29 -40.56
N LYS A 167 21.05 1.19 -39.41
CA LYS A 167 22.09 2.14 -39.01
C LYS A 167 23.32 2.09 -39.92
N ALA A 168 23.76 0.89 -40.32
CA ALA A 168 24.88 0.74 -41.24
C ALA A 168 24.55 1.32 -42.62
N GLU A 169 23.33 1.10 -43.10
CA GLU A 169 22.87 1.64 -44.38
C GLU A 169 22.69 3.16 -44.33
N ALA A 170 22.18 3.71 -43.23
CA ALA A 170 22.10 5.14 -42.99
C ALA A 170 23.48 5.80 -42.89
N ALA A 171 24.44 5.16 -42.20
CA ALA A 171 25.82 5.64 -42.10
C ALA A 171 26.53 5.61 -43.46
N ALA A 172 26.38 4.53 -44.23
CA ALA A 172 26.91 4.44 -45.59
C ALA A 172 26.28 5.48 -46.53
N ARG A 173 24.99 5.77 -46.37
CA ARG A 173 24.31 6.83 -47.12
C ARG A 173 24.76 8.23 -46.71
N ALA A 174 25.03 8.45 -45.42
CA ALA A 174 25.59 9.71 -44.92
C ALA A 174 27.05 9.92 -45.38
N GLU A 175 27.88 8.88 -45.39
CA GLU A 175 29.24 8.89 -45.96
C GLU A 175 29.22 9.18 -47.47
N LYS A 176 28.32 8.55 -48.22
CA LYS A 176 28.13 8.84 -49.65
C LYS A 176 27.60 10.25 -49.89
N ALA A 177 26.75 10.77 -49.00
CA ALA A 177 26.29 12.16 -49.09
C ALA A 177 27.43 13.15 -48.82
N LYS A 178 28.27 12.89 -47.80
CA LYS A 178 29.45 13.71 -47.46
C LYS A 178 30.49 13.73 -48.58
N SER A 179 30.88 12.55 -49.10
CA SER A 179 31.80 12.45 -50.24
C SER A 179 31.24 13.10 -51.52
N ARG A 180 29.93 13.03 -51.74
CA ARG A 180 29.29 13.71 -52.88
C ARG A 180 29.18 15.22 -52.69
N THR A 181 29.06 15.73 -51.46
CA THR A 181 29.14 17.17 -51.17
C THR A 181 30.58 17.69 -51.26
N ASP A 182 31.59 16.91 -50.84
CA ASP A 182 33.01 17.28 -50.98
C ASP A 182 33.45 17.34 -52.46
N LEU A 183 32.95 16.43 -53.30
CA LEU A 183 33.16 16.49 -54.76
C LEU A 183 32.43 17.68 -55.43
N HIS A 184 31.30 18.13 -54.88
CA HIS A 184 30.57 19.29 -55.39
C HIS A 184 31.14 20.63 -54.93
N ILE A 185 31.90 20.66 -53.83
CA ILE A 185 32.63 21.85 -53.35
C ILE A 185 33.93 22.07 -54.15
N SER A 186 34.50 21.03 -54.78
CA SER A 186 35.70 21.14 -55.61
C SER A 186 35.46 21.61 -57.07
N GLN A 187 34.22 21.91 -57.47
CA GLN A 187 33.88 22.42 -58.81
C GLN A 187 33.17 23.80 -58.81
N ARG A 188 33.49 24.67 -57.86
CA ARG A 188 33.26 26.11 -58.04
C ARG A 188 34.46 26.92 -57.61
N ASN A 189 35.11 27.54 -58.59
CA ASN A 189 35.81 28.81 -58.41
C ASN A 189 34.98 29.91 -59.10
N PRO A 190 35.15 31.18 -58.69
CA PRO A 190 34.09 32.14 -58.53
C PRO A 190 33.90 33.01 -59.78
N GLU A 191 32.96 33.94 -59.68
CA GLU A 191 32.75 35.08 -60.59
C GLU A 191 31.84 34.83 -61.79
N ASN A 192 30.53 35.00 -61.57
CA ASN A 192 29.90 36.19 -62.14
C ASN A 192 28.71 36.63 -61.28
N SER A 193 28.76 37.92 -60.95
CA SER A 193 27.82 38.72 -60.17
C SER A 193 26.51 38.96 -60.92
N PHE A 194 25.38 38.81 -60.24
CA PHE A 194 24.18 39.60 -60.53
C PHE A 194 23.39 39.82 -59.23
N ASP A 195 23.46 41.05 -58.73
CA ASP A 195 22.60 41.60 -57.68
C ASP A 195 21.16 41.68 -58.19
N GLU A 196 20.20 41.09 -57.49
CA GLU A 196 18.86 41.70 -57.42
C GLU A 196 18.10 41.26 -56.15
N GLN A 197 17.71 42.24 -55.36
CA GLN A 197 16.68 42.21 -54.30
C GLN A 197 15.80 43.46 -54.56
N PRO A 198 14.53 43.57 -54.11
CA PRO A 198 13.49 42.55 -53.85
C PRO A 198 12.04 42.93 -54.32
N ASP A 199 11.10 41.97 -54.18
CA ASP A 199 9.61 42.06 -54.01
C ASP A 199 8.66 42.37 -55.21
N PRO A 200 7.32 42.06 -55.15
CA PRO A 200 6.51 41.07 -54.38
C PRO A 200 5.39 40.33 -55.22
N ASN A 201 4.68 39.35 -54.61
CA ASN A 201 3.52 38.53 -55.11
C ASN A 201 3.91 37.35 -56.04
N ASP A 202 3.44 36.09 -55.93
CA ASP A 202 2.17 35.57 -55.43
C ASP A 202 2.24 34.02 -55.20
N GLU A 203 1.37 33.53 -54.33
CA GLU A 203 0.75 32.21 -54.20
C GLU A 203 1.54 30.87 -54.20
N ARG A 204 1.55 30.27 -53.00
CA ARG A 204 1.80 28.86 -52.69
C ARG A 204 0.57 28.00 -53.05
N THR A 205 0.73 27.08 -54.00
CA THR A 205 -0.18 25.93 -54.17
C THR A 205 0.59 24.61 -54.12
N THR A 206 0.37 23.82 -53.06
CA THR A 206 0.76 22.41 -52.97
C THR A 206 -0.38 21.52 -53.41
N PRO A 207 -0.18 20.50 -54.27
CA PRO A 207 -1.08 19.37 -54.35
C PRO A 207 -0.51 18.08 -53.72
N GLN A 208 -1.46 17.35 -53.13
CA GLN A 208 -1.43 16.12 -52.36
C GLN A 208 -0.70 14.93 -52.99
N LEU A 209 -0.26 13.99 -52.15
CA LEU A 209 -0.42 12.55 -52.41
C LEU A 209 -0.76 11.78 -51.12
N SER A 210 -1.84 11.01 -51.22
CA SER A 210 -2.60 10.34 -50.18
C SER A 210 -2.01 8.99 -49.75
N ILE A 211 -1.90 8.74 -48.44
CA ILE A 211 -1.69 7.40 -47.88
C ILE A 211 -3.04 6.87 -47.39
N LYS A 212 -3.52 5.79 -48.02
CA LYS A 212 -4.73 5.06 -47.60
C LYS A 212 -4.37 4.12 -46.45
N PHE A 213 -4.88 4.40 -45.25
CA PHE A 213 -4.92 3.42 -44.15
C PHE A 213 -6.39 3.15 -43.81
N ASN A 214 -6.85 1.96 -44.18
CA ASN A 214 -8.15 1.42 -43.81
C ASN A 214 -7.92 0.53 -42.58
N LEU A 215 -8.35 0.96 -41.39
CA LEU A 215 -8.88 0.08 -40.33
C LEU A 215 -9.47 0.92 -39.20
N LYS A 216 -10.78 0.78 -38.96
CA LYS A 216 -11.52 1.46 -37.89
C LYS A 216 -11.37 0.68 -36.57
N PRO A 217 -11.05 1.33 -35.45
CA PRO A 217 -11.57 0.94 -34.14
C PRO A 217 -12.83 1.74 -33.83
N LYS A 218 -13.89 1.02 -33.44
CA LYS A 218 -15.22 1.54 -33.15
C LYS A 218 -15.32 1.80 -31.63
N VAL A 219 -15.92 2.95 -31.30
CA VAL A 219 -16.64 3.32 -30.07
C VAL A 219 -15.87 4.08 -28.98
N SER A 220 -16.22 5.37 -28.89
CA SER A 220 -16.12 6.27 -27.74
C SER A 220 -17.30 6.05 -26.76
N PRO A 221 -17.11 6.16 -25.43
CA PRO A 221 -18.22 6.13 -24.49
C PRO A 221 -18.75 7.53 -24.21
N LYS A 222 -20.02 7.80 -24.56
CA LYS A 222 -20.89 8.79 -23.92
C LYS A 222 -22.35 8.52 -24.28
N ASP A 223 -23.18 8.58 -23.24
CA ASP A 223 -24.65 8.67 -23.21
C ASP A 223 -25.50 7.38 -23.35
N ILE A 224 -25.72 6.71 -22.20
CA ILE A 224 -26.99 6.02 -21.92
C ILE A 224 -27.45 6.41 -20.50
N LYS A 225 -28.31 7.44 -20.41
CA LYS A 225 -29.28 7.58 -19.31
C LYS A 225 -30.59 6.93 -19.77
N ARG A 226 -31.06 5.88 -19.08
CA ARG A 226 -32.45 5.72 -18.60
C ARG A 226 -32.74 4.31 -18.05
N GLN A 227 -33.24 4.33 -16.81
CA GLN A 227 -34.34 3.54 -16.24
C GLN A 227 -34.26 2.00 -16.21
N VAL A 228 -34.08 1.48 -14.99
CA VAL A 228 -34.88 0.38 -14.41
C VAL A 228 -34.99 0.69 -12.90
N SER A 229 -36.09 1.30 -12.43
CA SER A 229 -37.32 0.65 -11.96
C SER A 229 -37.09 -0.37 -10.84
N ASN A 230 -37.34 0.10 -9.61
CA ASN A 230 -38.08 -0.58 -8.54
C ASN A 230 -38.18 -2.11 -8.55
N ARG A 231 -37.61 -2.71 -7.50
CA ARG A 231 -38.13 -3.80 -6.65
C ARG A 231 -37.03 -4.13 -5.63
N ASN A 232 -37.23 -4.38 -4.34
CA ASN A 232 -38.29 -4.23 -3.36
C ASN A 232 -37.65 -4.73 -2.02
N ILE A 233 -38.38 -4.63 -0.90
CA ILE A 233 -38.27 -5.52 0.29
C ILE A 233 -37.34 -5.10 1.45
N LEU A 234 -37.97 -5.01 2.64
CA LEU A 234 -37.44 -4.99 4.02
C LEU A 234 -37.03 -3.65 4.65
N LYS A 235 -38.03 -2.80 4.93
CA LYS A 235 -38.10 -2.07 6.20
C LYS A 235 -38.49 -3.04 7.31
N ARG A 236 -37.58 -3.40 8.21
CA ARG A 236 -37.88 -3.87 9.57
C ARG A 236 -36.83 -3.34 10.53
N ALA A 237 -37.20 -2.29 11.26
CA ALA A 237 -36.51 -1.88 12.48
C ALA A 237 -36.85 -2.89 13.60
N PRO A 238 -35.87 -3.43 14.35
CA PRO A 238 -36.17 -4.06 15.62
C PRO A 238 -36.48 -2.99 16.66
N LYS A 239 -37.67 -3.08 17.24
CA LYS A 239 -38.13 -2.33 18.41
C LYS A 239 -37.17 -2.63 19.58
N THR A 240 -36.68 -1.58 20.24
CA THR A 240 -36.10 -1.67 21.58
C THR A 240 -37.19 -2.11 22.56
N PRO A 241 -37.00 -3.17 23.36
CA PRO A 241 -37.89 -3.43 24.48
C PRO A 241 -37.61 -2.41 25.59
N SER A 242 -38.63 -1.62 25.91
CA SER A 242 -38.69 -0.76 27.09
C SER A 242 -38.43 -1.62 28.34
N VAL A 243 -37.41 -1.23 29.10
CA VAL A 243 -37.15 -1.80 30.43
C VAL A 243 -38.26 -1.30 31.35
N GLU A 244 -39.17 -2.21 31.72
CA GLU A 244 -40.13 -1.98 32.80
C GLU A 244 -39.37 -1.82 34.12
N ILE A 245 -39.57 -0.67 34.73
CA ILE A 245 -38.99 -0.26 36.00
C ILE A 245 -39.87 -0.91 37.08
N TYR A 246 -39.44 -2.03 37.64
CA TYR A 246 -40.08 -2.59 38.84
C TYR A 246 -39.76 -1.69 40.03
N THR A 247 -40.69 -0.79 40.36
CA THR A 247 -40.72 -0.09 41.65
C THR A 247 -41.13 -1.08 42.73
N THR A 248 -40.17 -1.59 43.50
CA THR A 248 -40.44 -2.18 44.81
C THR A 248 -40.36 -1.06 45.84
N ARG A 249 -41.53 -0.53 46.23
CA ARG A 249 -41.65 0.32 47.42
C ARG A 249 -41.99 -0.59 48.59
N THR A 250 -40.97 -1.02 49.30
CA THR A 250 -41.07 -1.62 50.62
C THR A 250 -41.70 -0.63 51.59
N GLY A 251 -42.70 -1.08 52.34
CA GLY A 251 -43.29 -0.33 53.43
C GLY A 251 -42.30 -0.17 54.58
N GLU A 252 -42.20 1.04 55.10
CA GLU A 252 -41.63 1.34 56.41
C GLU A 252 -42.78 1.60 57.37
N THR A 253 -42.91 0.69 58.33
CA THR A 253 -43.52 0.90 59.63
C THR A 253 -42.39 1.19 60.62
N ALA A 254 -42.33 2.41 61.14
CA ALA A 254 -41.89 2.79 62.49
C ALA A 254 -41.94 4.32 62.61
#